data_AF-A0A950MKV7-F1
#
_entry.id   AF-A0A950MKV7-F1
#
_cell.length_a   1.000
_cell.length_b   1.000
_cell.length_c   1.000
_cell.angle_alpha   90.00
_cell.angle_beta   90.00
_cell.angle_gamma   90.00
#
_symmetry.space_group_name_H-M   'P 1'
#
loop_
_entity.id
_entity.type
_entity.pdbx_description
1 polymer ?
#
loop_
_entity_poly.entity_id
_entity_poly.type
_entity_poly.pdbx_seq_one_letter_code
_entity_poly.pdbx_strand_id
1 'polypeptide(L)'
;MILGVNHIALSVPDLNKALAFYCDLLGFERGKLNSWEAGTTSSATAEKILAVSGTAADVMHVRGPNLLIELFQFRGGNPQLQDPARPVVDHGITHFCLSVSDLDKEYARLYAAGVKFHGPPTAIAPGLRTCYLRDPFGNVLELEEAKGRTRPAESALVTVERRMSNIVLGAVFALIFAACFLWRTPSLPALDSRWLAGSGLLAVYLLILWLRERKANAPASQRE
;
A
#
# COMPACT_ATOMS: atom_id res chain seq x y z
N MET A 1 26.45 -16.56 -0.42
CA MET A 1 25.31 -17.30 0.16
C MET A 1 24.03 -16.54 -0.18
N ILE A 2 22.97 -17.25 -0.60
CA ILE A 2 21.67 -16.65 -0.95
C ILE A 2 20.79 -16.63 0.31
N LEU A 3 20.10 -15.51 0.58
CA LEU A 3 19.29 -15.33 1.80
C LEU A 3 17.79 -15.62 1.61
N GLY A 4 17.28 -15.47 0.39
CA GLY A 4 15.86 -15.64 0.07
C GLY A 4 15.43 -14.81 -1.13
N VAL A 5 14.12 -14.77 -1.38
CA VAL A 5 13.50 -13.91 -2.40
C VAL A 5 13.30 -12.52 -1.81
N ASN A 6 13.80 -11.48 -2.50
CA ASN A 6 13.64 -10.09 -2.06
C ASN A 6 12.38 -9.44 -2.67
N HIS A 7 12.23 -9.51 -3.99
CA HIS A 7 11.13 -8.91 -4.74
C HIS A 7 10.97 -9.56 -6.13
N ILE A 8 9.90 -9.19 -6.82
CA ILE A 8 9.71 -9.42 -8.27
C ILE A 8 9.74 -8.05 -8.95
N ALA A 9 10.49 -7.90 -10.04
CA ALA A 9 10.53 -6.66 -10.81
C ALA A 9 9.75 -6.80 -12.12
N LEU A 10 8.92 -5.80 -12.43
CA LEU A 10 8.12 -5.73 -13.65
C LEU A 10 8.44 -4.43 -14.39
N SER A 11 8.75 -4.52 -15.67
CA SER A 11 8.82 -3.37 -16.57
C SER A 11 7.42 -3.11 -17.15
N VAL A 12 6.91 -1.90 -16.96
CA VAL A 12 5.58 -1.47 -17.39
C VAL A 12 5.68 -0.23 -18.27
N PRO A 13 4.88 -0.12 -19.35
CA PRO A 13 4.89 1.07 -20.20
C PRO A 13 4.24 2.30 -19.54
N ASP A 14 3.43 2.10 -18.49
CA ASP A 14 2.66 3.16 -17.83
C ASP A 14 2.52 2.84 -16.32
N LEU A 15 3.25 3.59 -15.50
CA LEU A 15 3.27 3.41 -14.05
C LEU A 15 1.92 3.73 -13.42
N ASN A 16 1.18 4.71 -13.95
CA ASN A 16 -0.11 5.09 -13.37
C ASN A 16 -1.14 3.97 -13.56
N LYS A 17 -1.19 3.34 -14.74
CA LYS A 17 -2.03 2.16 -14.98
C LYS A 17 -1.62 0.98 -14.11
N ALA A 18 -0.32 0.80 -13.91
CA ALA A 18 0.19 -0.23 -13.01
C ALA A 18 -0.27 0.01 -11.57
N LEU A 19 -0.19 1.24 -11.07
CA LEU A 19 -0.64 1.57 -9.71
C LEU A 19 -2.15 1.45 -9.55
N ALA A 20 -2.94 1.81 -10.56
CA ALA A 20 -4.38 1.58 -10.54
C ALA A 20 -4.72 0.09 -10.41
N PHE A 21 -3.98 -0.78 -11.09
CA PHE A 21 -4.19 -2.23 -10.98
C PHE A 21 -3.65 -2.81 -9.67
N TYR A 22 -2.35 -2.65 -9.40
CA TYR A 22 -1.69 -3.30 -8.26
C TYR A 22 -2.09 -2.70 -6.91
N CYS A 23 -2.30 -1.38 -6.83
CA CYS A 23 -2.64 -0.74 -5.57
C CYS A 23 -4.15 -0.55 -5.43
N ASP A 24 -4.80 0.09 -6.40
CA ASP A 24 -6.19 0.49 -6.20
C ASP A 24 -7.15 -0.70 -6.35
N LEU A 25 -6.87 -1.64 -7.26
CA LEU A 25 -7.71 -2.80 -7.50
C LEU A 25 -7.31 -4.04 -6.67
N LEU A 26 -6.01 -4.36 -6.57
CA LEU A 26 -5.52 -5.50 -5.78
C LEU A 26 -5.24 -5.17 -4.32
N GLY A 27 -5.20 -3.89 -3.94
CA GLY A 27 -5.05 -3.46 -2.55
C GLY A 27 -3.61 -3.48 -2.03
N PHE A 28 -2.59 -3.52 -2.89
CA PHE A 28 -1.21 -3.41 -2.44
C PHE A 28 -0.85 -1.97 -2.05
N GLU A 29 0.10 -1.84 -1.13
CA GLU A 29 0.52 -0.55 -0.59
C GLU A 29 1.56 0.10 -1.50
N ARG A 30 1.35 1.39 -1.82
CA ARG A 30 2.31 2.20 -2.57
C ARG A 30 3.50 2.56 -1.67
N GLY A 31 4.71 2.33 -2.17
CA GLY A 31 5.96 2.75 -1.55
C GLY A 31 6.41 4.14 -1.99
N LYS A 32 7.72 4.34 -1.96
CA LYS A 32 8.35 5.59 -2.38
C LYS A 32 8.64 5.57 -3.88
N LEU A 33 8.27 6.65 -4.58
CA LEU A 33 8.69 6.90 -5.94
C LEU A 33 10.19 7.24 -5.96
N ASN A 34 10.95 6.52 -6.78
CA ASN A 34 12.32 6.85 -7.12
C ASN A 34 12.43 7.06 -8.63
N SER A 35 13.40 7.85 -9.06
CA SER A 35 13.62 8.07 -10.49
C SER A 35 15.08 8.42 -10.79
N TRP A 36 15.46 8.25 -12.06
CA TRP A 36 16.70 8.78 -12.60
C TRP A 36 16.51 9.24 -14.05
N GLU A 37 17.30 10.24 -14.45
CA GLU A 37 17.35 10.75 -15.81
C GLU A 37 18.62 10.31 -16.53
N ALA A 38 18.54 10.14 -17.84
CA ALA A 38 19.68 9.78 -18.68
C ALA A 38 20.82 10.80 -18.55
N GLY A 39 22.07 10.32 -18.59
CA GLY A 39 23.26 11.17 -18.46
C GLY A 39 23.59 11.64 -17.03
N THR A 40 22.79 11.28 -16.03
CA THR A 40 23.10 11.53 -14.61
C THR A 40 24.00 10.45 -14.01
N THR A 41 24.63 10.72 -12.86
CA THR A 41 25.38 9.71 -12.09
C THR A 41 24.51 8.52 -11.70
N SER A 42 23.23 8.76 -11.38
CA SER A 42 22.26 7.70 -11.10
C SER A 42 22.02 6.83 -12.34
N SER A 43 21.87 7.43 -13.52
CA SER A 43 21.83 6.68 -14.78
C SER A 43 23.11 5.88 -15.00
N ALA A 44 24.29 6.46 -14.82
CA ALA A 44 25.54 5.73 -15.01
C ALA A 44 25.67 4.49 -14.09
N THR A 45 25.06 4.53 -12.89
CA THR A 45 24.95 3.37 -12.02
C THR A 45 23.92 2.36 -12.54
N ALA A 46 22.73 2.83 -12.93
CA ALA A 46 21.68 1.99 -13.48
C ALA A 46 22.13 1.29 -14.78
N GLU A 47 22.80 1.99 -15.70
CA GLU A 47 23.30 1.46 -16.97
C GLU A 47 24.28 0.29 -16.77
N LYS A 48 25.11 0.35 -15.71
CA LYS A 48 26.01 -0.77 -15.34
C LYS A 48 25.24 -1.99 -14.87
N ILE A 49 24.17 -1.80 -14.10
CA ILE A 49 23.33 -2.89 -13.57
C ILE A 49 22.47 -3.50 -14.68
N LEU A 50 21.84 -2.64 -15.48
CA LEU A 50 20.88 -3.01 -16.52
C LEU A 50 21.57 -3.46 -17.82
N ALA A 51 22.86 -3.18 -17.98
CA ALA A 51 23.62 -3.41 -19.21
C ALA A 51 23.00 -2.75 -20.46
N VAL A 52 22.38 -1.57 -20.27
CA VAL A 52 21.76 -0.76 -21.33
C VAL A 52 22.22 0.68 -21.13
N SER A 53 22.63 1.37 -22.19
CA SER A 53 23.04 2.78 -22.13
C SER A 53 21.86 3.74 -22.22
N GLY A 54 22.02 4.95 -21.66
CA GLY A 54 21.03 6.02 -21.79
C GLY A 54 19.69 5.71 -21.11
N THR A 55 19.74 5.03 -19.96
CA THR A 55 18.52 4.66 -19.24
C THR A 55 17.95 5.85 -18.48
N ALA A 56 16.63 5.95 -18.47
CA ALA A 56 15.88 6.85 -17.59
C ALA A 56 14.65 6.07 -17.14
N ALA A 57 14.27 6.17 -15.88
CA ALA A 57 13.10 5.45 -15.39
C ALA A 57 12.50 6.09 -14.14
N ASP A 58 11.21 5.82 -13.98
CA ASP A 58 10.48 6.00 -12.73
C ASP A 58 10.21 4.61 -12.13
N VAL A 59 10.42 4.47 -10.82
CA VAL A 59 10.35 3.19 -10.11
C VAL A 59 9.49 3.32 -8.88
N MET A 60 8.50 2.43 -8.76
CA MET A 60 7.65 2.32 -7.59
C MET A 60 7.79 0.94 -6.95
N HIS A 61 8.10 0.92 -5.66
CA HIS A 61 7.94 -0.25 -4.82
C HIS A 61 6.48 -0.40 -4.43
N VAL A 62 5.88 -1.57 -4.66
CA VAL A 62 4.52 -1.89 -4.27
C VAL A 62 4.54 -3.13 -3.36
N ARG A 63 3.91 -3.02 -2.19
CA ARG A 63 4.01 -4.01 -1.12
C ARG A 63 2.68 -4.74 -0.91
N GLY A 64 2.70 -6.05 -1.09
CA GLY A 64 1.68 -6.97 -0.60
C GLY A 64 2.03 -7.53 0.78
N PRO A 65 1.21 -8.44 1.34
CA PRO A 65 1.41 -8.99 2.68
C PRO A 65 2.78 -9.65 2.91
N ASN A 66 3.30 -10.35 1.89
CA ASN A 66 4.58 -11.05 1.89
C ASN A 66 5.30 -10.94 0.54
N LEU A 67 4.93 -9.95 -0.27
CA LEU A 67 5.41 -9.75 -1.62
C LEU A 67 5.86 -8.29 -1.76
N LEU A 68 7.02 -8.09 -2.39
CA LEU A 68 7.45 -6.78 -2.86
C LEU A 68 7.54 -6.84 -4.38
N ILE A 69 6.91 -5.89 -5.05
CA ILE A 69 6.99 -5.70 -6.50
C ILE A 69 7.72 -4.39 -6.77
N GLU A 70 8.69 -4.41 -7.68
CA GLU A 70 9.29 -3.20 -8.26
C GLU A 70 8.66 -2.95 -9.63
N LEU A 71 7.92 -1.85 -9.77
CA LEU A 71 7.34 -1.43 -11.03
C LEU A 71 8.27 -0.39 -11.66
N PHE A 72 8.87 -0.71 -12.81
CA PHE A 72 9.71 0.19 -13.58
C PHE A 72 8.95 0.72 -14.79
N GLN A 73 8.85 2.04 -14.92
CA GLN A 73 8.52 2.68 -16.19
C GLN A 73 9.78 3.30 -16.79
N PHE A 74 10.37 2.61 -17.76
CA PHE A 74 11.54 3.10 -18.48
C PHE A 74 11.12 4.15 -19.51
N ARG A 75 11.71 5.35 -19.41
CA ARG A 75 11.61 6.45 -20.38
C ARG A 75 12.83 6.54 -21.31
N GLY A 76 13.91 5.81 -20.99
CA GLY A 76 15.13 5.67 -21.79
C GLY A 76 15.53 4.20 -21.96
N GLY A 77 16.53 3.92 -22.82
CA GLY A 77 16.98 2.55 -23.09
C GLY A 77 16.14 1.74 -24.11
N ASN A 78 15.14 2.36 -24.74
CA ASN A 78 14.30 1.79 -25.80
C ASN A 78 13.61 0.45 -25.45
N PRO A 79 12.82 0.40 -24.35
CA PRO A 79 12.11 -0.82 -23.95
C PRO A 79 11.12 -1.26 -25.04
N GLN A 80 11.07 -2.57 -25.29
CA GLN A 80 10.08 -3.15 -26.21
C GLN A 80 8.82 -3.54 -25.44
N LEU A 81 7.65 -3.40 -26.07
CA LEU A 81 6.40 -3.87 -25.50
C LEU A 81 6.35 -5.40 -25.55
N GLN A 82 5.93 -6.00 -24.45
CA GLN A 82 5.60 -7.43 -24.39
C GLN A 82 4.34 -7.70 -25.22
N ASP A 83 4.27 -8.90 -25.83
CA ASP A 83 3.00 -9.42 -26.35
C ASP A 83 2.00 -9.64 -25.20
N PRO A 84 0.89 -8.87 -25.13
CA PRO A 84 -0.07 -8.99 -24.04
C PRO A 84 -0.80 -10.35 -24.02
N ALA A 85 -0.72 -11.12 -25.11
CA ALA A 85 -1.33 -12.43 -25.25
C ALA A 85 -0.32 -13.58 -25.21
N ARG A 86 0.96 -13.32 -24.87
CA ARG A 86 2.02 -14.34 -24.82
C ARG A 86 1.52 -15.63 -24.15
N PRO A 87 1.54 -16.78 -24.86
CA PRO A 87 1.14 -18.07 -24.30
C PRO A 87 1.93 -18.43 -23.04
N VAL A 88 1.26 -18.98 -22.02
CA VAL A 88 1.90 -19.40 -20.76
C VAL A 88 2.81 -20.62 -20.93
N VAL A 89 2.65 -21.36 -22.01
CA VAL A 89 3.47 -22.54 -22.34
C VAL A 89 4.83 -22.17 -22.93
N ASP A 90 4.99 -20.93 -23.39
CA ASP A 90 6.26 -20.47 -23.95
C ASP A 90 7.30 -20.31 -22.83
N HIS A 91 8.56 -20.63 -23.12
CA HIS A 91 9.66 -20.59 -22.15
C HIS A 91 9.89 -19.19 -21.55
N GLY A 92 9.93 -19.10 -20.22
CA GLY A 92 10.10 -17.86 -19.46
C GLY A 92 9.38 -17.91 -18.12
N ILE A 93 9.22 -16.75 -17.48
CA ILE A 93 8.33 -16.62 -16.30
C ILE A 93 6.89 -16.87 -16.77
N THR A 94 6.22 -17.85 -16.18
CA THR A 94 4.86 -18.22 -16.56
C THR A 94 3.82 -17.35 -15.86
N HIS A 95 3.96 -17.13 -14.55
CA HIS A 95 3.13 -16.27 -13.72
C HIS A 95 3.78 -16.11 -12.32
N PHE A 96 3.20 -15.25 -11.49
CA PHE A 96 3.35 -15.33 -10.03
C PHE A 96 1.98 -15.49 -9.38
N CYS A 97 1.95 -16.19 -8.25
CA CYS A 97 0.72 -16.63 -7.61
C CYS A 97 0.40 -15.81 -6.35
N LEU A 98 -0.86 -15.38 -6.25
CA LEU A 98 -1.44 -14.70 -5.10
C LEU A 98 -2.43 -15.63 -4.42
N SER A 99 -2.18 -15.90 -3.13
CA SER A 99 -3.14 -16.67 -2.34
C SER A 99 -4.33 -15.82 -1.93
N VAL A 100 -5.53 -16.37 -2.12
CA VAL A 100 -6.80 -15.76 -1.72
C VAL A 100 -7.58 -16.68 -0.78
N SER A 101 -8.41 -16.09 0.07
CA SER A 101 -9.25 -16.83 1.03
C SER A 101 -10.62 -17.24 0.48
N ASP A 102 -11.03 -16.61 -0.62
CA ASP A 102 -12.31 -16.84 -1.30
C ASP A 102 -12.10 -16.55 -2.80
N LEU A 103 -11.86 -17.61 -3.57
CA LEU A 103 -11.52 -17.47 -4.99
C LEU A 103 -12.72 -16.99 -5.83
N ASP A 104 -13.93 -17.44 -5.50
CA ASP A 104 -15.13 -17.07 -6.25
C ASP A 104 -15.46 -15.59 -6.08
N LYS A 105 -15.32 -15.07 -4.86
CA LYS A 105 -15.52 -13.66 -4.55
C LYS A 105 -14.50 -12.76 -5.25
N GLU A 106 -13.21 -13.11 -5.19
CA GLU A 106 -12.17 -12.31 -5.85
C GLU A 106 -12.28 -12.37 -7.37
N TYR A 107 -12.60 -13.56 -7.92
CA TYR A 107 -12.90 -13.71 -9.34
C TYR A 107 -14.05 -12.79 -9.77
N ALA A 108 -15.19 -12.85 -9.08
CA ALA A 108 -16.36 -12.03 -9.42
C ALA A 108 -16.06 -10.52 -9.33
N ARG A 109 -15.38 -10.09 -8.27
CA ARG A 109 -14.98 -8.69 -8.05
C ARG A 109 -14.07 -8.17 -9.16
N LEU A 110 -13.03 -8.92 -9.50
CA LEU A 110 -12.04 -8.52 -10.51
C LEU A 110 -12.61 -8.62 -11.92
N TYR A 111 -13.42 -9.63 -12.21
CA TYR A 111 -14.11 -9.78 -13.48
C TYR A 111 -15.05 -8.60 -13.74
N ALA A 112 -15.84 -8.19 -12.72
CA ALA A 112 -16.69 -7.01 -12.79
C ALA A 112 -15.91 -5.70 -12.98
N ALA A 113 -14.66 -5.65 -12.53
CA ALA A 113 -13.74 -4.52 -12.75
C ALA A 113 -13.07 -4.55 -14.14
N GLY A 114 -13.41 -5.50 -15.01
CA GLY A 114 -12.88 -5.60 -16.38
C GLY A 114 -11.55 -6.34 -16.50
N VAL A 115 -11.11 -7.04 -15.46
CA VAL A 115 -9.88 -7.86 -15.51
C VAL A 115 -10.09 -9.04 -16.45
N LYS A 116 -9.09 -9.30 -17.29
CA LYS A 116 -9.11 -10.43 -18.23
C LYS A 116 -8.65 -11.70 -17.53
N PHE A 117 -9.53 -12.68 -17.44
CA PHE A 117 -9.23 -14.03 -16.98
C PHE A 117 -8.99 -14.98 -18.15
N HIS A 118 -8.13 -15.98 -17.97
CA HIS A 118 -7.99 -17.08 -18.93
C HIS A 118 -9.19 -18.02 -18.86
N GLY A 119 -9.78 -18.17 -17.68
CA GLY A 119 -10.95 -19.00 -17.43
C GLY A 119 -11.48 -18.82 -16.00
N PRO A 120 -12.62 -19.45 -15.67
CA PRO A 120 -13.20 -19.40 -14.34
C PRO A 120 -12.38 -20.19 -13.30
N PRO A 121 -12.63 -19.97 -12.00
CA PRO A 121 -12.05 -20.76 -10.91
C PRO A 121 -12.19 -22.27 -11.15
N THR A 122 -11.07 -22.98 -11.16
CA THR A 122 -11.00 -24.40 -11.49
C THR A 122 -10.37 -25.18 -10.34
N ALA A 123 -10.97 -26.29 -9.93
CA ALA A 123 -10.38 -27.20 -8.96
C ALA A 123 -9.28 -28.04 -9.61
N ILE A 124 -8.08 -28.02 -9.02
CA ILE A 124 -6.92 -28.79 -9.52
C ILE A 124 -6.58 -29.97 -8.60
N ALA A 125 -6.98 -29.91 -7.33
CA ALA A 125 -6.93 -31.01 -6.37
C ALA A 125 -7.97 -30.81 -5.25
N PRO A 126 -8.28 -31.82 -4.42
CA PRO A 126 -9.18 -31.64 -3.28
C PRO A 126 -8.72 -30.50 -2.35
N GLY A 127 -9.54 -29.45 -2.24
CA GLY A 127 -9.23 -28.27 -1.43
C GLY A 127 -8.24 -27.29 -2.05
N LEU A 128 -7.93 -27.42 -3.35
CA LEU A 128 -7.04 -26.51 -4.09
C LEU A 128 -7.71 -26.07 -5.40
N ARG A 129 -7.92 -24.76 -5.54
CA ARG A 129 -8.56 -24.14 -6.70
C ARG A 129 -7.73 -22.97 -7.19
N THR A 130 -7.78 -22.72 -8.49
CA THR A 130 -7.01 -21.65 -9.11
C THR A 130 -7.70 -21.04 -10.34
N CYS A 131 -7.34 -19.82 -10.70
CA CYS A 131 -7.54 -19.27 -12.03
C CYS A 131 -6.42 -18.27 -12.40
N TYR A 132 -6.14 -18.17 -13.70
CA TYR A 132 -5.21 -17.18 -14.24
C TYR A 132 -5.93 -15.93 -14.72
N LEU A 133 -5.29 -14.79 -14.49
CA LEU A 133 -5.68 -13.48 -14.97
C LEU A 133 -4.48 -12.75 -15.56
N ARG A 134 -4.74 -11.65 -16.27
CA ARG A 134 -3.69 -10.76 -16.77
C ARG A 134 -3.80 -9.38 -16.16
N ASP A 135 -2.64 -8.80 -15.85
CA ASP A 135 -2.53 -7.37 -15.59
C ASP A 135 -2.75 -6.55 -16.89
N PRO A 136 -2.81 -5.21 -16.82
CA PRO A 136 -3.05 -4.37 -18.00
C PRO A 136 -2.00 -4.49 -19.11
N PHE A 137 -0.84 -5.08 -18.83
CA PHE A 137 0.30 -5.20 -19.74
C PHE A 137 0.53 -6.66 -20.20
N GLY A 138 -0.36 -7.56 -19.77
CA GLY A 138 -0.35 -8.96 -20.17
C GLY A 138 0.50 -9.89 -19.29
N ASN A 139 1.05 -9.41 -18.18
CA ASN A 139 1.68 -10.30 -17.20
C ASN A 139 0.62 -11.22 -16.62
N VAL A 140 0.94 -12.51 -16.50
CA VAL A 140 0.00 -13.49 -15.96
C VAL A 140 0.16 -13.54 -14.45
N LEU A 141 -0.95 -13.41 -13.75
CA LEU A 141 -1.07 -13.65 -12.32
C LEU A 141 -1.96 -14.88 -12.12
N GLU A 142 -1.71 -15.59 -11.03
CA GLU A 142 -2.57 -16.66 -10.54
C GLU A 142 -3.26 -16.22 -9.26
N LEU A 143 -4.56 -16.50 -9.13
CA LEU A 143 -5.24 -16.52 -7.83
C LEU A 143 -5.43 -17.96 -7.40
N GLU A 144 -4.95 -18.31 -6.20
CA GLU A 144 -5.04 -19.66 -5.65
C GLU A 144 -5.75 -19.65 -4.30
N GLU A 145 -6.77 -20.48 -4.16
CA GLU A 145 -7.42 -20.79 -2.89
C GLU A 145 -7.03 -22.21 -2.47
N ALA A 146 -6.34 -22.31 -1.34
CA ALA A 146 -5.96 -23.59 -0.74
C ALA A 146 -6.53 -23.71 0.67
N LYS A 147 -7.24 -24.80 0.95
CA LYS A 147 -7.85 -25.07 2.25
C LYS A 147 -6.79 -25.07 3.35
N GLY A 148 -7.02 -24.26 4.39
CA GLY A 148 -6.12 -24.16 5.55
C GLY A 148 -4.93 -23.22 5.37
N ARG A 149 -4.76 -22.60 4.19
CA ARG A 149 -3.75 -21.54 4.03
C ARG A 149 -4.19 -20.29 4.80
N THR A 150 -3.30 -19.77 5.62
CA THR A 150 -3.50 -18.55 6.39
C THR A 150 -2.70 -17.41 5.80
N ARG A 151 -3.09 -16.16 6.13
CA ARG A 151 -2.30 -14.98 5.77
C ARG A 151 -0.90 -15.10 6.40
N PRO A 152 0.17 -14.80 5.66
CA PRO A 152 1.51 -14.71 6.24
C PRO A 152 1.52 -13.80 7.46
N ALA A 153 2.27 -14.19 8.49
CA ALA A 153 2.43 -13.34 9.68
C ALA A 153 2.98 -11.97 9.26
N GLU A 154 2.30 -10.91 9.66
CA GLU A 154 2.74 -9.54 9.42
C GLU A 154 4.03 -9.29 10.21
N SER A 155 5.00 -8.56 9.64
CA SER A 155 6.22 -8.28 10.38
C SER A 155 5.90 -7.46 11.64
N ALA A 156 6.59 -7.75 12.75
CA ALA A 156 6.35 -7.08 14.02
C ALA A 156 6.52 -5.55 13.92
N LEU A 157 7.42 -5.07 13.05
CA LEU A 157 7.67 -3.64 12.84
C LEU A 157 6.50 -2.94 12.14
N VAL A 158 5.94 -3.54 11.08
CA VAL A 158 4.76 -3.00 10.38
C VAL A 158 3.55 -2.96 11.31
N THR A 159 3.39 -3.99 12.15
CA THR A 159 2.32 -4.04 13.16
C THR A 159 2.42 -2.87 14.16
N VAL A 160 3.63 -2.52 14.59
CA VAL A 160 3.86 -1.41 15.54
C VAL A 160 3.59 -0.06 14.88
N GLU A 161 4.13 0.20 13.69
CA GLU A 161 3.92 1.46 12.97
C GLU A 161 2.44 1.73 12.68
N ARG A 162 1.71 0.69 12.27
CA ARG A 162 0.26 0.77 12.00
C ARG A 162 -0.54 1.00 13.27
N ARG A 163 -0.19 0.32 14.37
CA ARG A 163 -0.78 0.57 15.70
C ARG A 163 -0.53 2.01 16.17
N MET A 164 0.70 2.51 16.03
CA MET A 164 1.04 3.89 16.39
C MET A 164 0.25 4.90 15.55
N SER A 165 0.14 4.68 14.24
CA SER A 165 -0.63 5.55 13.34
C SER A 165 -2.11 5.59 13.72
N ASN A 166 -2.70 4.44 14.05
CA ASN A 166 -4.10 4.37 14.50
C ASN A 166 -4.32 5.05 15.86
N ILE A 167 -3.35 4.94 16.79
CA ILE A 167 -3.41 5.64 18.09
C ILE A 167 -3.35 7.16 17.88
N VAL A 168 -2.42 7.64 17.05
CA VAL A 168 -2.28 9.07 16.74
C VAL A 168 -3.55 9.60 16.08
N LEU A 169 -4.09 8.88 15.10
CA LEU A 169 -5.33 9.28 14.42
C LEU A 169 -6.51 9.32 15.41
N GLY A 170 -6.64 8.31 16.28
CA GLY A 170 -7.65 8.29 17.33
C GLY A 170 -7.53 9.46 18.32
N ALA A 171 -6.31 9.82 18.72
CA ALA A 171 -6.06 10.97 19.60
C ALA A 171 -6.43 12.30 18.93
N VAL A 172 -6.15 12.46 17.63
CA VAL A 172 -6.55 13.65 16.86
C VAL A 172 -8.07 13.76 16.75
N PHE A 173 -8.77 12.66 16.46
CA PHE A 173 -10.25 12.65 16.43
C PHE A 173 -10.85 13.00 17.80
N ALA A 174 -10.29 12.47 18.90
CA ALA A 174 -10.73 12.79 20.25
C ALA A 174 -10.52 14.27 20.58
N LEU A 175 -9.38 14.86 20.17
CA LEU A 175 -9.09 16.30 20.34
C LEU A 175 -10.06 17.19 19.56
N ILE A 176 -10.37 16.85 18.32
CA ILE A 176 -11.35 17.57 17.48
C ILE A 176 -12.73 17.49 18.12
N PHE A 177 -13.15 16.30 18.56
CA PHE A 177 -14.46 16.10 19.18
C PHE A 177 -14.59 16.87 20.51
N ALA A 178 -13.55 16.85 21.33
CA ALA A 178 -13.48 17.65 22.56
C ALA A 178 -13.55 19.15 22.26
N ALA A 179 -12.81 19.65 21.27
CA ALA A 179 -12.84 21.05 20.86
C ALA A 179 -14.23 21.48 20.35
N CYS A 180 -14.90 20.65 19.54
CA CYS A 180 -16.27 20.91 19.06
C CYS A 180 -17.32 20.89 20.19
N PHE A 181 -17.20 19.98 21.15
CA PHE A 181 -18.07 19.91 22.31
C PHE A 181 -17.90 21.17 23.19
N LEU A 182 -16.65 21.57 23.44
CA LEU A 182 -16.31 22.74 24.24
C LEU A 182 -16.69 24.07 23.59
N TRP A 183 -16.74 24.16 22.25
CA TRP A 183 -17.24 25.36 21.55
C TRP A 183 -18.76 25.50 21.71
N ARG A 184 -19.50 24.40 21.82
CA ARG A 184 -20.97 24.41 21.93
C ARG A 184 -21.50 24.52 23.37
N THR A 185 -20.68 24.29 24.40
CA THR A 185 -21.10 24.35 25.80
C THR A 185 -20.48 25.55 26.53
N PRO A 186 -21.27 26.54 26.97
CA PRO A 186 -20.76 27.72 27.69
C PRO A 186 -20.21 27.41 29.09
N SER A 187 -20.43 26.21 29.65
CA SER A 187 -19.89 25.77 30.93
C SER A 187 -19.41 24.32 30.89
N LEU A 188 -18.20 24.09 31.40
CA LEU A 188 -17.63 22.75 31.59
C LEU A 188 -18.11 22.18 32.93
N PRO A 189 -18.59 20.92 33.00
CA PRO A 189 -18.76 20.25 34.29
C PRO A 189 -17.38 20.00 34.92
N ALA A 190 -17.29 20.11 36.25
CA ALA A 190 -16.07 19.80 36.98
C ALA A 190 -15.77 18.28 36.86
N LEU A 191 -14.71 17.94 36.12
CA LEU A 191 -14.25 16.57 35.96
C LEU A 191 -13.34 16.19 37.13
N ASP A 192 -13.66 15.09 37.81
CA ASP A 192 -12.87 14.51 38.88
C ASP A 192 -11.53 13.99 38.34
N SER A 193 -10.42 14.44 38.92
CA SER A 193 -9.04 14.18 38.51
C SER A 193 -8.66 12.69 38.54
N ARG A 194 -9.48 11.84 39.17
CA ARG A 194 -9.29 10.38 39.24
C ARG A 194 -9.51 9.67 37.90
N TRP A 195 -10.24 10.26 36.94
CA TRP A 195 -10.50 9.63 35.63
C TRP A 195 -9.36 9.78 34.61
N LEU A 196 -8.39 10.68 34.86
CA LEU A 196 -7.32 11.01 33.92
C LEU A 196 -6.04 10.19 34.11
N ALA A 197 -5.92 9.48 35.23
CA ALA A 197 -4.78 8.63 35.52
C ALA A 197 -4.92 7.27 34.83
N GLY A 198 -4.51 7.19 33.56
CA GLY A 198 -4.32 5.90 32.88
C GLY A 198 -4.61 5.84 31.37
N SER A 199 -5.17 6.90 30.77
CA SER A 199 -5.75 6.83 29.41
C SER A 199 -5.06 7.68 28.34
N GLY A 200 -3.90 8.29 28.63
CA GLY A 200 -3.28 9.26 27.71
C GLY A 200 -4.04 10.59 27.58
N LEU A 201 -5.23 10.70 28.21
CA LEU A 201 -6.08 11.89 28.23
C LEU A 201 -5.55 12.99 29.15
N LEU A 202 -4.59 12.71 30.06
CA LEU A 202 -3.98 13.72 30.92
C LEU A 202 -3.20 14.77 30.11
N ALA A 203 -2.47 14.35 29.08
CA ALA A 203 -1.75 15.28 28.20
C ALA A 203 -2.71 16.18 27.41
N VAL A 204 -3.84 15.61 26.96
CA VAL A 204 -4.93 16.33 26.29
C VAL A 204 -5.58 17.34 27.24
N TYR A 205 -5.87 16.92 28.47
CA TYR A 205 -6.47 17.78 29.50
C TYR A 205 -5.54 18.94 29.89
N LEU A 206 -4.25 18.68 30.09
CA LEU A 206 -3.25 19.71 30.39
C LEU A 206 -3.06 20.70 29.24
N LEU A 207 -3.08 20.23 27.98
CA LEU A 207 -3.04 21.09 26.80
C LEU A 207 -4.27 22.00 26.71
N ILE A 208 -5.46 21.48 27.03
CA ILE A 208 -6.71 22.25 27.07
C ILE A 208 -6.65 23.36 28.13
N LEU A 209 -6.15 23.05 29.34
CA LEU A 209 -5.97 24.05 30.40
C LEU A 209 -4.98 25.15 29.98
N TRP A 210 -3.85 24.77 29.38
CA TRP A 210 -2.83 25.70 28.89
C TRP A 210 -3.35 26.63 27.78
N LEU A 211 -4.13 26.11 26.83
CA LEU A 211 -4.76 26.91 25.77
C LEU A 211 -5.78 27.92 26.33
N ARG A 212 -6.56 27.53 27.35
CA ARG A 212 -7.49 28.43 28.05
C ARG A 212 -6.76 29.54 28.80
N GLU A 213 -5.69 29.21 29.50
CA GLU A 213 -4.87 30.19 30.22
C GLU A 213 -4.25 31.20 29.26
N ARG A 214 -3.77 30.75 28.08
CA ARG A 214 -3.31 31.66 27.02
C ARG A 214 -4.43 32.56 26.49
N LYS A 215 -5.65 32.05 26.27
CA LYS A 215 -6.79 32.87 25.82
C LYS A 215 -7.22 33.89 26.88
N ALA A 216 -7.23 33.50 28.16
CA ALA A 216 -7.57 34.38 29.28
C ALA A 216 -6.55 35.51 29.50
N ASN A 217 -5.29 35.28 29.11
CA ASN A 217 -4.18 36.24 29.23
C ASN A 217 -3.85 36.96 27.92
N ALA A 218 -4.56 36.69 26.82
CA ALA A 218 -4.37 37.39 25.56
C ALA A 218 -4.90 38.85 25.62
N PRO A 219 -4.21 39.82 24.99
CA PRO A 219 -4.68 41.20 24.86
C PRO A 219 -6.06 41.27 24.22
N ALA A 220 -6.88 42.27 24.58
CA ALA A 220 -8.25 42.40 24.08
C ALA A 220 -8.37 42.42 22.54
N SER A 221 -7.32 42.83 21.83
CA SER A 221 -7.24 42.85 20.36
C SER A 221 -7.08 41.47 19.70
N GLN A 222 -6.95 40.39 20.47
CA GLN A 222 -6.79 39.02 19.97
C GLN A 222 -7.85 38.05 20.52
N ARG A 223 -8.99 38.55 21.03
CA ARG A 223 -10.06 37.76 21.67
C ARG A 223 -11.28 37.47 20.78
N GLU A 224 -11.15 37.56 19.46
CA GLU A 224 -12.18 37.13 18.49
C GLU A 224 -11.85 35.77 17.88
#